data_AF-X1TXM1-F1
#
_entry.id   AF-X1TXM1-F1
#
_cell.length_a   1.000
_cell.length_b   1.000
_cell.length_c   1.000
_cell.angle_alpha   90.00
_cell.angle_beta   90.00
_cell.angle_gamma   90.00
#
_symmetry.space_group_name_H-M   'P 1'
#
loop_
_entity.id
_entity.type
_entity.pdbx_description
1 polymer ?
#
loop_
_entity_poly.entity_id
_entity_poly.type
_entity_poly.pdbx_seq_one_letter_code
_entity_poly.pdbx_strand_id
1 'polypeptide(L)'
;TEGLKKIIGEEKKNCYHGHALSRGIYMRNGGTRISEDSATLISPRHIDKFVIPYDEKALKAFGGGFIHFCGKNDYLLESFLNLSEVRTINLGNPEMYDFNSTMQKFLNYGKCYFGLWPKKKKETLEEYIYRIKQVTAGGKRGLILHFDEAMFSEYSCQEILQKWKEIMRSSN
;
A
#
# COMPACT_ATOMS: atom_id res chain seq x y z
N THR A 1 8.39 -22.90 6.61
CA THR A 1 7.98 -22.04 5.47
C THR A 1 8.12 -22.74 4.13
N GLU A 2 9.19 -23.51 3.87
CA GLU A 2 9.36 -24.26 2.61
C GLU A 2 8.26 -25.30 2.35
N GLY A 3 7.86 -26.05 3.39
CA GLY A 3 6.74 -27.00 3.29
C GLY A 3 5.42 -26.35 2.87
N LEU A 4 5.09 -25.18 3.44
CA LEU A 4 3.89 -24.43 3.09
C LEU A 4 3.91 -23.95 1.63
N LYS A 5 5.03 -23.32 1.20
CA LYS A 5 5.21 -22.85 -0.18
C LYS A 5 5.08 -23.99 -1.20
N LYS A 6 5.63 -25.16 -0.88
CA LYS A 6 5.47 -26.38 -1.69
C LYS A 6 4.02 -26.84 -1.79
N ILE A 7 3.27 -26.83 -0.68
CA ILE A 7 1.86 -27.25 -0.65
C ILE A 7 0.98 -26.31 -1.49
N ILE A 8 1.20 -25.01 -1.40
CA ILE A 8 0.39 -24.01 -2.15
C ILE A 8 0.85 -23.81 -3.59
N GLY A 9 1.93 -24.47 -4.02
CA GLY A 9 2.46 -24.36 -5.39
C GLY A 9 3.07 -22.98 -5.70
N GLU A 10 3.44 -22.20 -4.69
CA GLU A 10 4.04 -20.88 -4.87
C GLU A 10 5.55 -20.93 -4.69
N GLU A 11 6.30 -20.30 -5.59
CA GLU A 11 7.73 -20.06 -5.38
C GLU A 11 7.96 -19.17 -4.15
N LYS A 12 9.09 -19.36 -3.48
CA LYS A 12 9.42 -18.66 -2.22
C LYS A 12 9.35 -17.12 -2.34
N LYS A 13 9.68 -16.57 -3.51
CA LYS A 13 9.73 -15.11 -3.75
C LYS A 13 8.44 -14.53 -4.34
N ASN A 14 7.44 -15.37 -4.57
CA ASN A 14 6.16 -15.01 -5.15
C ASN A 14 5.07 -15.22 -4.11
N CYS A 15 4.04 -14.40 -4.10
CA CYS A 15 2.90 -14.61 -3.19
C CYS A 15 1.65 -13.90 -3.67
N TYR A 16 0.50 -14.56 -3.51
CA TYR A 16 -0.79 -13.89 -3.43
C TYR A 16 -0.98 -13.33 -2.02
N HIS A 17 -0.92 -12.00 -1.93
CA HIS A 17 -1.13 -11.28 -0.68
C HIS A 17 -2.62 -11.07 -0.45
N GLY A 18 -3.23 -12.01 0.27
CA GLY A 18 -4.54 -11.81 0.86
C GLY A 18 -4.48 -10.65 1.85
N HIS A 19 -5.18 -9.57 1.54
CA HIS A 19 -5.60 -8.63 2.57
C HIS A 19 -6.80 -9.27 3.30
N ALA A 20 -7.29 -8.76 4.43
CA ALA A 20 -8.52 -9.30 5.05
C ALA A 20 -9.80 -8.99 4.21
N LEU A 21 -9.62 -8.91 2.90
CA LEU A 21 -10.53 -8.52 1.85
C LEU A 21 -10.45 -9.62 0.79
N SER A 22 -11.55 -9.91 0.12
CA SER A 22 -11.62 -10.89 -0.97
C SER A 22 -10.74 -10.54 -2.19
N ARG A 23 -10.01 -9.42 -2.15
CA ARG A 23 -9.20 -8.85 -3.21
C ARG A 23 -7.78 -8.58 -2.71
N GLY A 24 -6.84 -9.44 -3.12
CA GLY A 24 -5.41 -9.32 -2.80
C GLY A 24 -4.58 -8.79 -3.98
N ILE A 25 -3.26 -8.71 -3.78
CA ILE A 25 -2.30 -8.42 -4.86
C ILE A 25 -1.36 -9.60 -5.05
N TYR A 26 -1.01 -9.89 -6.30
CA TYR A 26 0.03 -10.86 -6.61
C TYR A 26 1.37 -10.14 -6.82
N MET A 27 2.42 -10.63 -6.17
CA MET A 27 3.78 -10.15 -6.34
C MET A 27 4.69 -11.26 -6.85
N ARG A 28 5.43 -10.97 -7.93
CA ARG A 28 6.51 -11.83 -8.47
C ARG A 28 7.86 -11.63 -7.77
N ASN A 29 7.99 -10.60 -6.95
CA ASN A 29 9.24 -10.22 -6.28
C ASN A 29 8.96 -9.69 -4.87
N GLY A 30 8.08 -10.40 -4.15
CA GLY A 30 7.62 -10.03 -2.83
C GLY A 30 6.88 -11.20 -2.20
N GLY A 31 7.62 -12.16 -1.64
CA GLY A 31 7.07 -13.43 -1.20
C GLY A 31 6.42 -13.42 0.18
N THR A 32 6.46 -12.28 0.88
CA THR A 32 5.96 -12.17 2.25
C THR A 32 5.23 -10.84 2.54
N ARG A 33 4.44 -10.87 3.60
CA ARG A 33 3.79 -9.73 4.24
C ARG A 33 4.34 -9.61 5.65
N ILE A 34 4.56 -8.39 6.12
CA ILE A 34 4.79 -8.10 7.53
C ILE A 34 3.67 -7.17 8.02
N SER A 35 3.04 -7.51 9.15
CA SER A 35 2.07 -6.65 9.84
C SER A 35 2.72 -6.16 11.13
N GLU A 36 3.10 -4.89 11.17
CA GLU A 36 3.95 -4.30 12.19
C GLU A 36 3.21 -3.21 12.99
N ASP A 37 2.07 -3.60 13.58
CA ASP A 37 1.19 -2.68 14.31
C ASP A 37 1.79 -2.22 15.64
N SER A 38 2.51 -3.11 16.33
CA SER A 38 3.07 -2.84 17.66
C SER A 38 4.27 -1.90 17.64
N ALA A 39 5.04 -1.84 16.54
CA ALA A 39 6.12 -0.89 16.38
C ALA A 39 5.67 0.58 16.49
N THR A 40 4.39 0.86 16.26
CA THR A 40 3.86 2.22 16.42
C THR A 40 3.90 2.73 17.86
N LEU A 41 4.02 1.83 18.84
CA LEU A 41 3.99 2.13 20.29
C LEU A 41 5.38 2.33 20.92
N ILE A 42 6.45 2.17 20.15
CA ILE A 42 7.83 2.22 20.65
C ILE A 42 8.63 3.36 20.03
N SER A 43 9.69 3.77 20.74
CA SER A 43 10.54 4.89 20.31
C SER A 43 11.32 4.58 19.02
N PRO A 44 11.74 5.61 18.25
CA PRO A 44 12.65 5.46 17.11
C PRO A 44 13.86 4.58 17.39
N ARG A 45 14.51 4.76 18.54
CA ARG A 45 15.66 3.94 18.97
C ARG A 45 15.31 2.45 19.08
N HIS A 46 14.10 2.12 19.54
CA HIS A 46 13.65 0.73 19.62
C HIS A 46 13.23 0.19 18.26
N ILE A 47 12.65 1.01 17.40
CA ILE A 47 12.36 0.66 16.00
C ILE A 47 13.66 0.25 15.28
N ASP A 48 14.70 1.07 15.38
CA ASP A 48 15.99 0.80 14.73
C ASP A 48 16.68 -0.45 15.29
N LYS A 49 16.54 -0.71 16.59
CA LYS A 49 17.23 -1.81 17.26
C LYS A 49 16.49 -3.14 17.14
N PHE A 50 15.16 -3.12 17.19
CA PHE A 50 14.35 -4.32 17.43
C PHE A 50 13.32 -4.61 16.33
N VAL A 51 13.04 -3.67 15.43
CA VAL A 51 12.05 -3.86 14.35
C VAL A 51 12.78 -3.97 13.01
N ILE A 52 13.37 -2.87 12.55
CA ILE A 52 13.90 -2.75 11.18
C ILE A 52 14.90 -3.85 10.81
N PRO A 53 15.87 -4.25 11.65
CA PRO A 53 16.83 -5.28 11.28
C PRO A 53 16.19 -6.67 11.08
N TYR A 54 15.12 -6.97 11.81
CA TYR A 54 14.45 -8.27 11.77
C TYR A 54 13.48 -8.34 10.60
N ASP A 55 12.75 -7.25 10.35
CA ASP A 55 11.88 -7.13 9.18
C ASP A 55 12.67 -7.15 7.88
N GLU A 56 13.79 -6.43 7.82
CA GLU A 56 14.68 -6.46 6.66
C GLU A 56 15.19 -7.89 6.39
N LYS A 57 15.63 -8.61 7.42
CA LYS A 57 16.06 -10.01 7.31
C LYS A 57 14.94 -10.92 6.79
N ALA A 58 13.72 -10.76 7.30
CA ALA A 58 12.57 -11.51 6.84
C ALA A 58 12.27 -11.20 5.37
N LEU A 59 12.16 -9.92 5.00
CA LEU A 59 11.90 -9.51 3.62
C LEU A 59 12.97 -10.04 2.65
N LYS A 60 14.26 -9.93 2.99
CA LYS A 60 15.38 -10.47 2.18
C LYS A 60 15.20 -11.95 1.87
N ALA A 61 14.78 -12.76 2.86
CA ALA A 61 14.60 -14.19 2.69
C ALA A 61 13.47 -14.57 1.69
N PHE A 62 12.53 -13.67 1.46
CA PHE A 62 11.39 -13.85 0.54
C PHE A 62 11.47 -12.96 -0.71
N GLY A 63 12.64 -12.39 -1.01
CA GLY A 63 12.84 -11.54 -2.18
C GLY A 63 12.15 -10.17 -2.08
N GLY A 64 11.72 -9.78 -0.87
CA GLY A 64 10.95 -8.58 -0.58
C GLY A 64 9.54 -8.89 -0.11
N GLY A 65 8.73 -7.85 -0.01
CA GLY A 65 7.36 -7.98 0.42
C GLY A 65 6.64 -6.66 0.60
N PHE A 66 5.47 -6.73 1.22
CA PHE A 66 4.74 -5.55 1.64
C PHE A 66 4.64 -5.44 3.15
N ILE A 67 4.60 -4.19 3.61
CA ILE A 67 4.42 -3.85 5.02
C ILE A 67 2.99 -3.37 5.23
N HIS A 68 2.40 -3.79 6.33
CA HIS A 68 1.17 -3.23 6.87
C HIS A 68 1.42 -2.71 8.28
N PHE A 69 0.85 -1.56 8.63
CA PHE A 69 0.70 -1.17 10.03
C PHE A 69 -0.48 -0.19 10.19
N CYS A 70 -1.16 -0.26 11.33
CA CYS A 70 -2.22 0.64 11.74
C CYS A 70 -1.68 1.89 12.46
N GLY A 71 -2.49 2.94 12.55
CA GLY A 71 -2.14 4.17 13.23
C GLY A 71 -1.16 5.08 12.48
N LYS A 72 -0.63 6.09 13.20
CA LYS A 72 0.30 7.09 12.67
C LYS A 72 1.67 6.95 13.30
N ASN A 73 2.69 6.72 12.48
CA ASN A 73 4.09 6.79 12.89
C ASN A 73 4.97 7.18 11.69
N ASP A 74 5.32 8.47 11.59
CA ASP A 74 6.08 9.00 10.46
C ASP A 74 7.51 8.45 10.40
N TYR A 75 8.13 8.17 11.56
CA TYR A 75 9.47 7.58 11.63
C TYR A 75 9.46 6.15 11.10
N LEU A 76 8.53 5.31 11.56
CA LEU A 76 8.38 3.93 11.11
C LEU A 76 8.11 3.85 9.61
N LEU A 77 7.21 4.71 9.09
CA LEU A 77 6.94 4.81 7.67
C LEU A 77 8.22 5.10 6.88
N GLU A 78 8.98 6.11 7.30
CA GLU A 78 10.21 6.50 6.63
C GLU A 78 11.29 5.41 6.70
N SER A 79 11.43 4.74 7.84
CA SER A 79 12.35 3.60 7.99
C SER A 79 12.01 2.47 7.01
N PHE A 80 10.73 2.14 6.80
CA PHE A 80 10.34 1.13 5.82
C PHE A 80 10.49 1.59 4.37
N LEU A 81 10.22 2.88 4.07
CA LEU A 81 10.43 3.43 2.72
C LEU A 81 11.91 3.35 2.30
N ASN A 82 12.84 3.44 3.26
CA ASN A 82 14.29 3.29 3.03
C ASN A 82 14.74 1.85 2.73
N LEU A 83 13.97 0.83 3.12
CA LEU A 83 14.38 -0.56 2.89
C LEU A 83 14.18 -0.97 1.43
N SER A 84 15.26 -1.43 0.79
CA SER A 84 15.23 -1.81 -0.63
C SER A 84 14.26 -2.97 -0.92
N GLU A 85 14.02 -3.82 0.08
CA GLU A 85 13.22 -5.03 0.02
C GLU A 85 11.71 -4.77 0.16
N VAL A 86 11.33 -3.61 0.69
CA VAL A 86 9.92 -3.19 0.73
C VAL A 86 9.48 -2.80 -0.68
N ARG A 87 8.42 -3.45 -1.16
CA ARG A 87 7.80 -3.20 -2.47
C ARG A 87 6.65 -2.22 -2.36
N THR A 88 5.81 -2.43 -1.36
CA THR A 88 4.66 -1.57 -1.09
C THR A 88 4.37 -1.50 0.40
N ILE A 89 3.67 -0.45 0.81
CA ILE A 89 3.19 -0.29 2.18
C ILE A 89 1.68 -0.06 2.11
N ASN A 90 0.97 -0.71 3.03
CA ASN A 90 -0.44 -0.47 3.30
C ASN A 90 -0.58 0.15 4.69
N LEU A 91 -1.16 1.35 4.74
CA LEU A 91 -1.48 2.01 6.01
C LEU A 91 -2.89 1.58 6.43
N GLY A 92 -3.04 1.11 7.68
CA GLY A 92 -4.34 0.72 8.24
C GLY A 92 -5.23 1.92 8.58
N ASN A 93 -4.63 3.08 8.86
CA ASN A 93 -5.32 4.34 9.16
C ASN A 93 -4.81 5.48 8.25
N PRO A 94 -5.02 5.39 6.93
CA PRO A 94 -4.55 6.40 5.97
C PRO A 94 -5.11 7.80 6.24
N GLU A 95 -6.27 7.92 6.89
CA GLU A 95 -6.89 9.18 7.32
C GLU A 95 -6.03 9.98 8.32
N MET A 96 -5.07 9.34 9.00
CA MET A 96 -4.14 10.02 9.91
C MET A 96 -2.95 10.67 9.19
N TYR A 97 -2.87 10.53 7.86
CA TYR A 97 -1.78 11.04 7.03
C TYR A 97 -2.30 12.06 6.02
N ASP A 98 -1.46 13.06 5.73
CA ASP A 98 -1.74 13.97 4.63
C ASP A 98 -1.48 13.27 3.30
N PHE A 99 -2.47 13.25 2.42
CA PHE A 99 -2.41 12.52 1.16
C PHE A 99 -1.26 12.96 0.26
N ASN A 100 -1.12 14.26 0.04
CA ASN A 100 -0.17 14.79 -0.94
C ASN A 100 1.27 14.54 -0.52
N SER A 101 1.62 14.91 0.72
CA SER A 101 2.96 14.68 1.25
C SER A 101 3.29 13.20 1.36
N THR A 102 2.33 12.36 1.75
CA THR A 102 2.53 10.92 1.88
C THR A 102 2.79 10.28 0.53
N MET A 103 1.93 10.50 -0.47
CA MET A 103 2.13 9.96 -1.81
C MET A 103 3.43 10.47 -2.44
N GLN A 104 3.79 11.74 -2.21
CA GLN A 104 5.07 12.27 -2.68
C GLN A 104 6.26 11.53 -2.06
N LYS A 105 6.21 11.16 -0.77
CA LYS A 105 7.23 10.30 -0.16
C LYS A 105 7.32 8.97 -0.90
N PHE A 106 6.21 8.26 -1.11
CA PHE A 106 6.22 6.99 -1.85
C PHE A 106 6.89 7.13 -3.22
N LEU A 107 6.55 8.18 -3.97
CA LEU A 107 7.17 8.44 -5.28
C LEU A 107 8.67 8.73 -5.19
N ASN A 108 9.10 9.55 -4.21
CA ASN A 108 10.49 9.91 -4.02
C ASN A 108 11.37 8.70 -3.65
N TYR A 109 10.86 7.79 -2.81
CA TYR A 109 11.54 6.56 -2.45
C TYR A 109 11.41 5.44 -3.50
N GLY A 110 10.70 5.69 -4.61
CA GLY A 110 10.45 4.68 -5.64
C GLY A 110 9.59 3.50 -5.14
N LYS A 111 8.71 3.76 -4.17
CA LYS A 111 7.81 2.77 -3.55
C LYS A 111 6.38 2.96 -4.03
N CYS A 112 5.56 1.94 -3.81
CA CYS A 112 4.13 1.97 -4.08
C CYS A 112 3.33 2.00 -2.77
N TYR A 113 2.26 2.77 -2.68
CA TYR A 113 1.23 2.57 -1.68
C TYR A 113 0.20 1.55 -2.19
N PHE A 114 -0.18 0.59 -1.37
CA PHE A 114 -1.27 -0.35 -1.68
C PHE A 114 -2.36 -0.19 -0.63
N GLY A 115 -3.58 0.13 -1.03
CA GLY A 115 -4.68 0.24 -0.08
C GLY A 115 -5.77 1.21 -0.49
N LEU A 116 -6.76 1.35 0.40
CA LEU A 116 -7.81 2.35 0.31
C LEU A 116 -7.28 3.69 0.74
N TRP A 117 -7.61 4.75 0.00
CA TRP A 117 -7.44 6.11 0.49
C TRP A 117 -8.82 6.75 0.71
N PRO A 118 -9.09 7.38 1.86
CA PRO A 118 -10.41 7.94 2.13
C PRO A 118 -10.74 9.11 1.20
N LYS A 119 -12.02 9.24 0.86
CA LYS A 119 -12.54 10.46 0.22
C LYS A 119 -12.62 11.61 1.22
N LYS A 120 -12.53 12.85 0.72
CA LYS A 120 -12.78 14.04 1.52
C LYS A 120 -14.28 14.24 1.75
N LYS A 121 -14.63 15.05 2.75
CA LYS A 121 -16.02 15.41 3.04
C LYS A 121 -16.63 16.13 1.82
N LYS A 122 -17.77 15.64 1.34
CA LYS A 122 -18.48 16.12 0.14
C LYS A 122 -17.71 16.00 -1.19
N GLU A 123 -16.62 15.23 -1.23
CA GLU A 123 -15.91 14.97 -2.48
C GLU A 123 -16.77 14.10 -3.39
N THR A 124 -16.97 14.57 -4.63
CA THR A 124 -17.60 13.79 -5.70
C THR A 124 -16.66 12.69 -6.19
N LEU A 125 -17.21 11.71 -6.91
CA LEU A 125 -16.42 10.61 -7.47
C LEU A 125 -15.36 11.13 -8.46
N GLU A 126 -15.72 12.09 -9.31
CA GLU A 126 -14.81 12.72 -10.27
C GLU A 126 -13.67 13.45 -9.56
N GLU A 127 -13.98 14.28 -8.57
CA GLU A 127 -12.98 15.02 -7.78
C GLU A 127 -12.01 14.06 -7.08
N TYR A 128 -12.53 12.96 -6.52
CA TYR A 128 -11.71 11.91 -5.92
C TYR A 128 -10.74 11.31 -6.95
N ILE A 129 -11.24 10.89 -8.12
CA ILE A 129 -10.41 10.26 -9.16
C ILE A 129 -9.36 11.25 -9.68
N TYR A 130 -9.72 12.52 -9.91
CA TYR A 130 -8.78 13.56 -10.33
C TYR A 130 -7.69 13.79 -9.28
N ARG A 131 -8.04 13.84 -8.00
CA ARG A 131 -7.07 13.97 -6.91
C ARG A 131 -6.09 12.79 -6.89
N ILE A 132 -6.60 11.57 -7.05
CA ILE A 132 -5.75 10.37 -7.16
C ILE A 132 -4.83 10.47 -8.38
N LYS A 133 -5.36 10.84 -9.54
CA LYS A 133 -4.62 10.97 -10.81
C LYS A 133 -3.49 11.99 -10.71
N GLN A 134 -3.76 13.18 -10.16
CA GLN A 134 -2.80 14.28 -10.08
C GLN A 134 -1.54 13.89 -9.31
N VAL A 135 -1.69 13.25 -8.14
CA VAL A 135 -0.54 12.93 -7.31
C VAL A 135 0.27 11.74 -7.83
N THR A 136 -0.33 10.85 -8.61
CA THR A 136 0.28 9.58 -9.07
C THR A 136 0.94 9.69 -10.47
N ALA A 137 1.42 10.88 -10.82
CA ALA A 137 1.94 11.21 -12.15
C ALA A 137 0.97 10.81 -13.28
N GLY A 138 -0.29 11.17 -13.13
CA GLY A 138 -1.36 10.83 -14.08
C GLY A 138 -1.86 9.39 -13.94
N GLY A 139 -1.83 8.80 -12.74
CA GLY A 139 -2.28 7.42 -12.52
C GLY A 139 -1.26 6.34 -12.90
N LYS A 140 0.01 6.70 -13.15
CA LYS A 140 0.99 5.80 -13.75
C LYS A 140 1.94 5.14 -12.75
N ARG A 141 2.07 5.67 -11.53
CA ARG A 141 3.00 5.14 -10.52
C ARG A 141 2.60 5.49 -9.09
N GLY A 142 3.15 4.73 -8.14
CA GLY A 142 3.11 5.04 -6.72
C GLY A 142 1.86 4.60 -5.97
N LEU A 143 0.82 4.11 -6.66
CA LEU A 143 -0.43 3.68 -6.04
C LEU A 143 -1.03 2.45 -6.72
N ILE A 144 -1.35 1.44 -5.92
CA ILE A 144 -2.31 0.39 -6.23
C ILE A 144 -3.53 0.66 -5.34
N LEU A 145 -4.56 1.27 -5.92
CA LEU A 145 -5.75 1.66 -5.18
C LEU A 145 -6.66 0.45 -4.93
N HIS A 146 -6.87 0.12 -3.66
CA HIS A 146 -7.99 -0.71 -3.27
C HIS A 146 -9.21 0.18 -3.07
N PHE A 147 -10.23 0.03 -3.92
CA PHE A 147 -11.41 0.88 -3.90
C PHE A 147 -12.55 0.19 -3.16
N ASP A 148 -13.19 0.91 -2.25
CA ASP A 148 -14.41 0.49 -1.55
C ASP A 148 -15.62 1.22 -2.16
N GLU A 149 -16.51 0.47 -2.82
CA GLU A 149 -17.74 0.99 -3.41
C GLU A 149 -18.64 1.73 -2.43
N ALA A 150 -18.59 1.38 -1.13
CA ALA A 150 -19.40 2.04 -0.11
C ALA A 150 -19.05 3.53 0.07
N MET A 151 -17.86 3.98 -0.36
CA MET A 151 -17.50 5.41 -0.35
C MET A 151 -18.39 6.25 -1.26
N PHE A 152 -18.96 5.64 -2.31
CA PHE A 152 -19.75 6.28 -3.34
C PHE A 152 -20.97 5.41 -3.66
N SER A 153 -21.76 5.12 -2.61
CA SER A 153 -22.92 4.22 -2.64
C SER A 153 -24.00 4.59 -3.65
N GLU A 154 -24.00 5.83 -4.13
CA GLU A 154 -24.89 6.35 -5.16
C GLU A 154 -24.54 5.89 -6.58
N TYR A 155 -23.36 5.29 -6.78
CA TYR A 155 -22.91 4.74 -8.07
C TYR A 155 -22.79 3.21 -8.00
N SER A 156 -23.13 2.54 -9.10
CA SER A 156 -22.79 1.13 -9.29
C SER A 156 -21.28 0.95 -9.53
N CYS A 157 -20.77 -0.25 -9.24
CA CYS A 157 -19.37 -0.60 -9.55
C CYS A 157 -19.02 -0.40 -11.03
N GLN A 158 -19.97 -0.60 -11.94
CA GLN A 158 -19.76 -0.41 -13.38
C GLN A 158 -19.58 1.07 -13.74
N GLU A 159 -20.42 1.95 -13.18
CA GLU A 159 -20.30 3.40 -13.38
C GLU A 159 -19.00 3.94 -12.81
N ILE A 160 -18.60 3.47 -11.61
CA ILE A 160 -17.31 3.83 -10.99
C ILE A 160 -16.14 3.44 -11.89
N LEU A 161 -16.13 2.20 -12.39
CA LEU A 161 -15.08 1.72 -13.28
C LEU A 161 -15.05 2.46 -14.62
N GLN A 162 -16.21 2.84 -15.16
CA GLN A 162 -16.30 3.62 -16.38
C GLN A 162 -15.70 5.02 -16.18
N LYS A 163 -16.14 5.75 -15.15
CA LYS A 163 -15.60 7.08 -14.81
C LYS A 163 -14.11 7.04 -14.53
N TRP A 164 -13.64 6.01 -13.80
CA TRP A 164 -12.20 5.80 -13.57
C TRP A 164 -11.43 5.69 -14.89
N LYS A 165 -11.89 4.86 -15.83
CA LYS A 165 -11.24 4.67 -17.13
C LYS A 165 -11.24 5.95 -17.96
N GLU A 166 -12.34 6.69 -17.97
CA GLU A 166 -12.48 7.95 -18.69
C GLU A 166 -11.49 9.00 -18.17
N ILE A 167 -11.50 9.24 -16.86
CA ILE A 167 -10.63 10.25 -16.22
C ILE A 167 -9.15 9.85 -16.28
N MET A 168 -8.81 8.58 -16.10
CA MET A 168 -7.41 8.14 -16.18
C MET A 168 -6.84 8.20 -17.59
N ARG A 169 -7.69 8.16 -18.63
CA ARG A 169 -7.27 8.27 -20.04
C ARG A 169 -7.24 9.70 -20.56
N SER A 170 -7.95 10.64 -19.94
CA SER A 170 -7.92 12.03 -20.36
C SER A 170 -6.51 12.63 -20.21
N SER A 171 -6.13 13.53 -21.11
CA SER A 171 -4.95 14.38 -20.90
C SER A 171 -5.23 15.32 -19.72
N ASN A 172 -4.19 15.69 -18.97
CA ASN A 172 -4.31 16.71 -17.91
C ASN A 172 -4.57 18.09 -18.52
#